data_AF-A0A843CJK5-F1
#
_entry.id   AF-A0A843CJK5-F1
#
_cell.length_a   1.000
_cell.length_b   1.000
_cell.length_c   1.000
_cell.angle_alpha   90.00
_cell.angle_beta   90.00
_cell.angle_gamma   90.00
#
_symmetry.space_group_name_H-M   'P 1'
#
loop_
_entity.id
_entity.type
_entity.pdbx_description
1 polymer ?
#
loop_
_entity_poly.entity_id
_entity_poly.type
_entity_poly.pdbx_seq_one_letter_code
_entity_poly.pdbx_strand_id
1 'polypeptide(L)'
;MIPQKLEIPNKLILMLMAVSMLGAVSLTNEAYASSQYARPDADIETSGWIPHPLFSRINEMVADTASVRSIINPHGEDFTVSLSDVMDPLSSTDHIVRYVYDKDLGADHRSKIINLTVDLKQGSTIISSKTHFDISGDPTPGSFTLTTSEADEITDYSDLRLTFTATTGAGSGERLAKIKWAELEVPAVLSPVNPPVDTSGDPPVDPPVAGELLSINSTALFISGLSSSMIWMVPTLAGIAGAGIYLVKFRNKDN
;
A
#
# COMPACT_ATOMS: atom_id res chain seq x y z
N MET A 1 -73.35 -8.57 -41.50
CA MET A 1 -72.35 -8.19 -40.49
C MET A 1 -72.06 -9.42 -39.64
N ILE A 2 -70.91 -10.07 -39.85
CA ILE A 2 -70.49 -11.25 -39.10
C ILE A 2 -69.32 -10.81 -38.20
N PRO A 3 -69.35 -11.05 -36.88
CA PRO A 3 -68.24 -10.66 -36.01
C PRO A 3 -67.06 -11.64 -36.19
N GLN A 4 -65.86 -11.11 -36.44
CA GLN A 4 -64.65 -11.92 -36.47
C GLN A 4 -64.15 -12.21 -35.05
N LYS A 5 -63.99 -13.51 -34.78
CA LYS A 5 -63.45 -14.09 -33.54
C LYS A 5 -61.96 -13.79 -33.45
N LEU A 6 -61.54 -13.05 -32.43
CA LEU A 6 -60.15 -12.68 -32.15
C LEU A 6 -59.42 -13.88 -31.51
N GLU A 7 -58.73 -14.68 -32.32
CA GLU A 7 -57.84 -15.73 -31.81
C GLU A 7 -56.45 -15.15 -31.54
N ILE A 8 -56.10 -15.01 -30.26
CA ILE A 8 -54.75 -14.63 -29.85
C ILE A 8 -53.83 -15.84 -30.13
N PRO A 9 -52.81 -15.72 -30.98
CA PRO A 9 -51.96 -16.85 -31.36
C PRO A 9 -51.11 -17.30 -30.17
N ASN A 10 -51.05 -18.62 -29.94
CA ASN A 10 -50.25 -19.29 -28.88
C ASN A 10 -48.76 -18.87 -28.83
N LYS A 11 -48.22 -18.28 -29.90
CA LYS A 11 -46.87 -17.70 -29.90
C LYS A 11 -46.70 -16.56 -28.91
N LEU A 12 -47.75 -15.79 -28.59
CA LEU A 12 -47.68 -14.68 -27.63
C LEU A 12 -47.60 -15.17 -26.18
N ILE A 13 -48.27 -16.30 -25.86
CA ILE A 13 -48.16 -16.95 -24.54
C ILE A 13 -46.79 -17.58 -24.35
N LEU A 14 -46.19 -18.15 -25.41
CA LEU A 14 -44.84 -18.72 -25.36
C LEU A 14 -43.76 -17.63 -25.21
N MET A 15 -43.99 -16.45 -25.77
CA MET A 15 -43.07 -15.31 -25.64
C MET A 15 -43.11 -14.68 -24.24
N LEU A 16 -44.27 -14.70 -23.56
CA LEU A 16 -44.40 -14.25 -22.16
C LEU A 16 -43.79 -15.26 -21.16
N MET A 17 -43.77 -16.56 -21.50
CA MET A 17 -43.10 -17.60 -20.71
C MET A 17 -41.57 -17.60 -20.88
N ALA A 18 -41.05 -17.19 -22.05
CA ALA A 18 -39.61 -17.12 -22.29
C ALA A 18 -38.91 -16.00 -21.50
N VAL A 19 -39.64 -14.93 -21.16
CA VAL A 19 -39.12 -13.85 -20.30
C VAL A 19 -38.97 -14.31 -18.84
N SER A 20 -39.72 -15.34 -18.41
CA SER A 20 -39.66 -15.91 -17.05
C SER A 20 -38.49 -16.90 -16.83
N MET A 21 -37.79 -17.32 -17.88
CA MET A 21 -36.67 -18.28 -17.81
C MET A 21 -35.29 -17.64 -18.04
N LEU A 22 -35.23 -16.30 -18.17
CA LEU A 22 -33.98 -15.59 -18.03
C LEU A 22 -33.63 -15.63 -16.54
N GLY A 23 -32.95 -16.71 -16.14
CA GLY A 23 -32.38 -16.87 -14.81
C GLY A 23 -31.72 -15.56 -14.41
N ALA A 24 -31.95 -15.17 -13.16
CA ALA A 24 -31.38 -13.98 -12.56
C ALA A 24 -30.00 -13.72 -13.19
N VAL A 25 -29.91 -12.67 -14.01
CA VAL A 25 -28.62 -12.06 -14.29
C VAL A 25 -28.20 -11.59 -12.91
N SER A 26 -27.46 -12.45 -12.22
CA SER A 26 -26.70 -12.07 -11.05
C SER A 26 -25.75 -11.03 -11.59
N LEU A 27 -26.16 -9.76 -11.50
CA LEU A 27 -25.26 -8.64 -11.56
C LEU A 27 -24.38 -8.84 -10.33
N THR A 28 -23.35 -9.67 -10.47
CA THR A 28 -22.25 -9.67 -9.52
C THR A 28 -21.76 -8.25 -9.57
N ASN A 29 -22.04 -7.56 -8.48
CA ASN A 29 -21.71 -6.18 -8.25
C ASN A 29 -20.18 -6.13 -8.29
N GLU A 30 -19.60 -5.94 -9.48
CA GLU A 30 -18.15 -5.87 -9.66
C GLU A 30 -17.69 -4.69 -8.81
N ALA A 31 -17.08 -4.99 -7.67
CA ALA A 31 -16.45 -3.96 -6.86
C ALA A 31 -15.41 -3.27 -7.75
N TYR A 32 -15.62 -1.99 -8.05
CA TYR A 32 -14.63 -1.21 -8.78
C TYR A 32 -13.47 -0.92 -7.83
N ALA A 33 -12.47 -1.80 -7.87
CA ALA A 33 -11.23 -1.71 -7.15
C ALA A 33 -10.19 -0.99 -8.02
N SER A 34 -9.78 0.22 -7.65
CA SER A 34 -8.65 0.92 -8.28
C SER A 34 -7.47 1.00 -7.32
N SER A 35 -6.28 0.60 -7.77
CA SER A 35 -5.04 0.75 -7.00
C SER A 35 -4.81 2.20 -6.57
N GLN A 36 -4.19 2.36 -5.41
CA GLN A 36 -3.76 3.65 -4.87
C GLN A 36 -2.27 3.86 -5.15
N TYR A 37 -1.87 5.13 -5.28
CA TYR A 37 -0.50 5.49 -5.61
C TYR A 37 0.00 6.53 -4.63
N ALA A 38 0.96 6.14 -3.78
CA ALA A 38 1.64 7.02 -2.86
C ALA A 38 2.91 7.57 -3.52
N ARG A 39 3.02 8.90 -3.64
CA ARG A 39 4.16 9.58 -4.28
C ARG A 39 4.93 10.44 -3.29
N PRO A 40 6.22 10.70 -3.53
CA PRO A 40 7.00 11.59 -2.68
C PRO A 40 6.36 12.98 -2.49
N ASP A 41 6.23 13.43 -1.25
CA ASP A 41 5.50 14.68 -0.93
C ASP A 41 6.22 15.64 0.04
N ALA A 42 7.23 15.17 0.77
CA ALA A 42 8.13 16.04 1.53
C ALA A 42 9.55 15.44 1.69
N ASP A 43 10.51 16.31 1.94
CA ASP A 43 11.89 15.94 2.30
C ASP A 43 11.97 15.66 3.81
N ILE A 44 12.54 14.52 4.20
CA ILE A 44 12.81 14.16 5.60
C ILE A 44 14.30 14.27 5.92
N GLU A 45 15.14 13.69 5.07
CA GLU A 45 16.60 13.74 5.15
C GLU A 45 17.15 13.96 3.74
N THR A 46 18.21 14.76 3.59
CA THR A 46 18.68 15.19 2.25
C THR A 46 20.20 15.17 2.09
N SER A 47 20.88 14.43 2.97
CA SER A 47 22.33 14.40 3.07
C SER A 47 23.03 14.06 1.74
N GLY A 48 23.69 15.03 1.12
CA GLY A 48 24.51 14.80 -0.06
C GLY A 48 23.73 14.58 -1.37
N TRP A 49 22.44 14.87 -1.39
CA TRP A 49 21.62 14.81 -2.61
C TRP A 49 21.08 16.18 -3.00
N ILE A 50 21.02 16.45 -4.30
CA ILE A 50 20.59 17.74 -4.89
C ILE A 50 19.87 17.48 -6.23
N PRO A 51 19.07 18.42 -6.77
CA PRO A 51 18.70 19.73 -6.21
C PRO A 51 17.45 19.67 -5.33
N HIS A 52 17.43 20.50 -4.27
CA HIS A 52 16.27 20.66 -3.39
C HIS A 52 15.13 21.48 -4.01
N PRO A 53 13.89 21.31 -3.52
CA PRO A 53 13.46 20.19 -2.67
C PRO A 53 13.53 18.86 -3.46
N LEU A 54 13.94 17.78 -2.81
CA LEU A 54 14.24 16.50 -3.48
C LEU A 54 12.96 15.79 -3.91
N PHE A 55 11.95 15.73 -3.04
CA PHE A 55 10.67 15.07 -3.31
C PHE A 55 10.02 15.59 -4.59
N SER A 56 10.09 16.90 -4.86
CA SER A 56 9.41 17.54 -5.99
C SER A 56 10.08 17.27 -7.34
N ARG A 57 11.17 16.50 -7.37
CA ARG A 57 11.92 16.13 -8.59
C ARG A 57 11.68 14.69 -9.02
N ILE A 58 10.93 13.94 -8.21
CA ILE A 58 10.71 12.50 -8.38
C ILE A 58 9.24 12.10 -8.13
N ASN A 59 8.34 13.08 -7.98
CA ASN A 59 6.93 12.87 -7.60
C ASN A 59 5.94 13.04 -8.76
N GLU A 60 6.43 13.05 -9.98
CA GLU A 60 5.63 13.27 -11.17
C GLU A 60 4.65 12.11 -11.40
N MET A 61 3.46 12.40 -11.92
CA MET A 61 2.51 11.34 -12.31
C MET A 61 3.04 10.48 -13.45
N VAL A 62 3.86 11.08 -14.31
CA VAL A 62 4.56 10.43 -15.40
C VAL A 62 6.01 10.90 -15.33
N ALA A 63 6.94 9.97 -15.27
CA ALA A 63 8.37 10.28 -15.19
C ALA A 63 8.78 11.27 -16.29
N ASP A 64 9.49 12.33 -15.91
CA ASP A 64 10.01 13.34 -16.82
C ASP A 64 11.56 13.29 -16.90
N THR A 65 12.20 14.40 -17.27
CA THR A 65 13.66 14.51 -17.32
C THR A 65 14.32 14.98 -16.02
N ALA A 66 13.55 15.42 -15.03
CA ALA A 66 14.03 15.83 -13.72
C ALA A 66 14.71 14.64 -13.02
N SER A 67 15.66 14.99 -12.14
CA SER A 67 16.33 14.02 -11.31
C SER A 67 16.91 14.68 -10.08
N VAL A 68 16.96 13.91 -9.00
CA VAL A 68 17.88 14.12 -7.90
C VAL A 68 19.15 13.34 -8.16
N ARG A 69 20.28 13.87 -7.70
CA ARG A 69 21.60 13.27 -7.86
C ARG A 69 22.35 13.29 -6.55
N SER A 70 23.14 12.24 -6.32
CA SER A 70 24.07 12.18 -5.20
C SER A 70 25.25 13.13 -5.42
N ILE A 71 26.08 13.26 -4.39
CA ILE A 71 27.46 13.74 -4.57
C ILE A 71 28.23 12.86 -5.55
N ILE A 72 29.33 13.40 -6.07
CA ILE A 72 30.31 12.62 -6.83
C ILE A 72 30.99 11.62 -5.89
N ASN A 73 31.07 10.38 -6.36
CA ASN A 73 31.63 9.24 -5.65
C ASN A 73 31.02 9.03 -4.26
N PRO A 74 29.72 8.75 -4.16
CA PRO A 74 29.06 8.58 -2.87
C PRO A 74 29.67 7.42 -2.05
N HIS A 75 29.67 7.55 -0.74
CA HIS A 75 30.20 6.63 0.27
C HIS A 75 29.13 6.14 1.26
N GLY A 76 27.85 6.29 0.92
CA GLY A 76 26.72 5.91 1.75
C GLY A 76 25.76 7.06 2.05
N GLU A 77 25.90 8.18 1.35
CA GLU A 77 24.96 9.30 1.43
C GLU A 77 23.57 8.85 0.98
N ASP A 78 22.58 9.27 1.76
CA ASP A 78 21.18 8.95 1.54
C ASP A 78 20.31 10.19 1.53
N PHE A 79 19.12 10.02 0.98
CA PHE A 79 18.02 10.94 1.23
C PHE A 79 16.76 10.13 1.50
N THR A 80 15.89 10.71 2.33
CA THR A 80 14.60 10.14 2.69
C THR A 80 13.51 11.14 2.32
N VAL A 81 12.48 10.65 1.63
CA VAL A 81 11.25 11.40 1.34
C VAL A 81 10.06 10.69 1.99
N SER A 82 9.10 11.46 2.49
CA SER A 82 7.78 10.93 2.84
C SER A 82 6.97 10.68 1.58
N LEU A 83 6.03 9.75 1.67
CA LEU A 83 5.04 9.48 0.64
C LEU A 83 3.69 10.04 1.06
N SER A 84 2.91 10.49 0.08
CA SER A 84 1.53 10.92 0.28
C SER A 84 0.68 9.82 0.90
N ASP A 85 -0.18 10.20 1.84
CA ASP A 85 -1.09 9.29 2.54
C ASP A 85 -1.98 8.49 1.58
N VAL A 86 -2.11 7.19 1.86
CA VAL A 86 -3.06 6.28 1.20
C VAL A 86 -3.89 5.55 2.25
N MET A 87 -5.04 5.02 1.83
CA MET A 87 -5.87 4.21 2.71
C MET A 87 -5.30 2.79 2.82
N ASP A 88 -5.42 2.20 4.01
CA ASP A 88 -5.14 0.78 4.23
C ASP A 88 -5.99 -0.09 3.26
N PRO A 89 -5.36 -0.90 2.39
CA PRO A 89 -6.07 -1.75 1.43
C PRO A 89 -6.80 -2.93 2.08
N LEU A 90 -6.59 -3.19 3.37
CA LEU A 90 -7.03 -4.42 4.08
C LEU A 90 -6.57 -5.69 3.35
N SER A 91 -5.41 -5.59 2.69
CA SER A 91 -4.77 -6.65 1.91
C SER A 91 -3.28 -6.61 2.15
N SER A 92 -2.64 -7.77 2.24
CA SER A 92 -1.20 -7.90 2.44
C SER A 92 -0.46 -8.28 1.15
N THR A 93 -1.14 -8.26 0.00
CA THR A 93 -0.53 -8.58 -1.30
C THR A 93 -0.36 -7.35 -2.17
N ASP A 94 0.37 -7.47 -3.27
CA ASP A 94 0.40 -6.50 -4.38
C ASP A 94 0.79 -5.05 -4.01
N HIS A 95 1.60 -4.89 -2.95
CA HIS A 95 2.30 -3.64 -2.68
C HIS A 95 3.58 -3.60 -3.51
N ILE A 96 3.71 -2.61 -4.38
CA ILE A 96 4.81 -2.55 -5.35
C ILE A 96 5.49 -1.18 -5.26
N VAL A 97 6.74 -1.18 -4.84
CA VAL A 97 7.61 0.00 -4.93
C VAL A 97 8.20 0.04 -6.33
N ARG A 98 8.09 1.19 -7.00
CA ARG A 98 8.65 1.45 -8.33
C ARG A 98 9.46 2.73 -8.34
N TYR A 99 10.50 2.75 -9.14
CA TYR A 99 11.38 3.90 -9.29
C TYR A 99 12.17 3.82 -10.59
N VAL A 100 12.74 4.94 -11.01
CA VAL A 100 13.64 5.02 -12.16
C VAL A 100 14.97 5.61 -11.71
N TYR A 101 16.06 4.93 -12.07
CA TYR A 101 17.40 5.30 -11.67
C TYR A 101 18.41 5.13 -12.80
N ASP A 102 19.51 5.86 -12.70
CA ASP A 102 20.70 5.70 -13.54
C ASP A 102 21.94 6.20 -12.76
N LYS A 103 23.13 5.90 -13.26
CA LYS A 103 24.34 6.65 -12.89
C LYS A 103 24.69 7.64 -13.99
N ASP A 104 25.31 8.75 -13.62
CA ASP A 104 25.84 9.64 -14.65
C ASP A 104 26.98 8.98 -15.42
N LEU A 105 26.90 8.96 -16.75
CA LEU A 105 28.03 8.64 -17.60
C LEU A 105 28.86 9.91 -17.72
N GLY A 106 29.73 10.16 -16.73
CA GLY A 106 30.67 11.30 -16.81
C GLY A 106 31.42 11.28 -18.15
N ALA A 107 31.98 12.44 -18.57
CA ALA A 107 32.53 12.65 -19.91
C ALA A 107 33.53 11.58 -20.41
N ASP A 108 34.17 10.87 -19.47
CA ASP A 108 35.20 9.87 -19.72
C ASP A 108 34.70 8.42 -19.88
N HIS A 109 33.40 8.14 -19.67
CA HIS A 109 32.77 6.80 -19.76
C HIS A 109 33.52 5.66 -19.02
N ARG A 110 34.41 6.00 -18.07
CA ARG A 110 35.08 5.08 -17.16
C ARG A 110 34.13 4.22 -16.32
N SER A 111 34.67 3.12 -15.82
CA SER A 111 33.98 1.96 -15.25
C SER A 111 33.76 2.01 -13.73
N LYS A 112 33.70 3.20 -13.11
CA LYS A 112 33.41 3.30 -11.68
C LYS A 112 32.03 2.69 -11.38
N ILE A 113 32.01 1.76 -10.44
CA ILE A 113 30.81 1.06 -9.97
C ILE A 113 30.05 2.00 -9.02
N ILE A 114 28.74 2.10 -9.23
CA ILE A 114 27.78 2.70 -8.31
C ILE A 114 26.75 1.64 -7.95
N ASN A 115 26.54 1.43 -6.66
CA ASN A 115 25.44 0.61 -6.17
C ASN A 115 24.37 1.53 -5.58
N LEU A 116 23.12 1.10 -5.69
CA LEU A 116 21.95 1.82 -5.17
C LEU A 116 21.16 0.87 -4.28
N THR A 117 20.87 1.30 -3.06
CA THR A 117 19.93 0.63 -2.16
C THR A 117 18.69 1.50 -2.03
N VAL A 118 17.52 0.88 -2.15
CA VAL A 118 16.22 1.52 -2.00
C VAL A 118 15.45 0.81 -0.89
N ASP A 119 15.08 1.55 0.13
CA ASP A 119 14.35 1.05 1.29
C ASP A 119 12.96 1.66 1.36
N LEU A 120 11.95 0.82 1.57
CA LEU A 120 10.64 1.25 2.06
C LEU A 120 10.67 1.23 3.59
N LYS A 121 10.25 2.33 4.21
CA LYS A 121 10.26 2.49 5.66
C LYS A 121 8.90 2.96 6.17
N GLN A 122 8.57 2.58 7.40
CA GLN A 122 7.57 3.25 8.21
C GLN A 122 8.28 3.98 9.34
N GLY A 123 8.24 5.32 9.32
CA GLY A 123 9.05 6.14 10.21
C GLY A 123 10.55 5.87 10.03
N SER A 124 11.18 5.26 11.04
CA SER A 124 12.59 4.85 10.99
C SER A 124 12.81 3.37 10.67
N THR A 125 11.77 2.54 10.73
CA THR A 125 11.85 1.09 10.56
C THR A 125 11.85 0.72 9.09
N ILE A 126 12.80 -0.11 8.66
CA ILE A 126 12.83 -0.65 7.30
C ILE A 126 11.84 -1.80 7.21
N ILE A 127 10.92 -1.72 6.26
CA ILE A 127 9.94 -2.76 5.94
C ILE A 127 10.49 -3.68 4.85
N SER A 128 11.07 -3.10 3.80
CA SER A 128 11.67 -3.87 2.71
C SER A 128 12.81 -3.10 2.07
N SER A 129 13.77 -3.83 1.50
CA SER A 129 14.99 -3.27 0.93
C SER A 129 15.38 -3.97 -0.37
N LYS A 130 15.79 -3.19 -1.37
CA LYS A 130 16.32 -3.69 -2.63
C LYS A 130 17.62 -3.01 -2.98
N THR A 131 18.66 -3.82 -3.21
CA THR A 131 19.97 -3.34 -3.67
C THR A 131 20.19 -3.69 -5.14
N HIS A 132 20.66 -2.71 -5.91
CA HIS A 132 21.15 -2.84 -7.28
C HIS A 132 22.67 -2.64 -7.29
N PHE A 133 23.38 -3.58 -7.91
CA PHE A 133 24.82 -3.51 -8.06
C PHE A 133 25.19 -3.00 -9.45
N ASP A 134 26.21 -2.14 -9.49
CA ASP A 134 26.72 -1.53 -10.73
C ASP A 134 25.61 -1.01 -11.66
N ILE A 135 24.83 -0.05 -11.16
CA ILE A 135 23.68 0.49 -11.87
C ILE A 135 24.05 1.02 -13.26
N SER A 136 23.13 0.90 -14.21
CA SER A 136 23.34 1.33 -15.61
C SER A 136 23.52 2.84 -15.73
N GLY A 137 24.25 3.27 -16.78
CA GLY A 137 24.32 4.67 -17.19
C GLY A 137 23.06 5.18 -17.89
N ASP A 138 22.20 4.27 -18.34
CA ASP A 138 20.92 4.57 -18.97
C ASP A 138 19.78 4.51 -17.95
N PRO A 139 18.72 5.35 -18.09
CA PRO A 139 17.53 5.28 -17.25
C PRO A 139 16.95 3.88 -17.21
N THR A 140 16.96 3.28 -16.02
CA THR A 140 16.55 1.90 -15.79
C THR A 140 15.38 1.87 -14.80
N PRO A 141 14.26 1.20 -15.13
CA PRO A 141 13.18 0.99 -14.18
C PRO A 141 13.59 -0.05 -13.13
N GLY A 142 13.36 0.27 -11.86
CA GLY A 142 13.50 -0.63 -10.73
C GLY A 142 12.16 -0.90 -10.05
N SER A 143 12.02 -2.10 -9.49
CA SER A 143 10.89 -2.43 -8.65
C SER A 143 11.20 -3.56 -7.66
N PHE A 144 10.38 -3.61 -6.62
CA PHE A 144 10.23 -4.78 -5.76
C PHE A 144 8.80 -4.83 -5.22
N THR A 145 8.28 -6.04 -5.09
CA THR A 145 6.97 -6.31 -4.50
C THR A 145 7.18 -6.79 -3.08
N LEU A 146 6.44 -6.21 -2.13
CA LEU A 146 6.50 -6.68 -0.75
C LEU A 146 5.95 -8.10 -0.66
N THR A 147 6.59 -8.90 0.18
CA THR A 147 6.02 -10.15 0.67
C THR A 147 4.85 -9.87 1.58
N THR A 148 4.01 -10.88 1.82
CA THR A 148 2.85 -10.72 2.72
C THR A 148 3.27 -10.32 4.13
N SER A 149 4.37 -10.87 4.63
CA SER A 149 4.88 -10.52 5.96
C SER A 149 5.40 -9.09 6.04
N GLU A 150 6.06 -8.58 4.99
CA GLU A 150 6.50 -7.18 4.96
C GLU A 150 5.30 -6.24 4.88
N ALA A 151 4.27 -6.58 4.10
CA ALA A 151 3.05 -5.77 4.04
C ALA A 151 2.29 -5.79 5.38
N ASP A 152 2.24 -6.92 6.09
CA ASP A 152 1.64 -7.05 7.42
C ASP A 152 2.37 -6.21 8.50
N GLU A 153 3.62 -5.82 8.28
CA GLU A 153 4.37 -4.92 9.17
C GLU A 153 3.95 -3.45 9.03
N ILE A 154 3.27 -3.10 7.93
CA ILE A 154 2.75 -1.74 7.72
C ILE A 154 1.50 -1.57 8.59
N THR A 155 1.60 -0.66 9.55
CA THR A 155 0.52 -0.33 10.49
C THR A 155 0.04 1.10 10.35
N ASP A 156 0.83 1.96 9.70
CA ASP A 156 0.51 3.36 9.45
C ASP A 156 0.91 3.76 8.02
N TYR A 157 -0.10 3.81 7.15
CA TYR A 157 0.05 4.21 5.74
C TYR A 157 0.23 5.73 5.56
N SER A 158 0.21 6.52 6.63
CA SER A 158 0.50 7.97 6.62
C SER A 158 1.95 8.31 7.02
N ASP A 159 2.76 7.33 7.44
CA ASP A 159 4.18 7.53 7.78
C ASP A 159 5.12 6.66 6.93
N LEU A 160 4.72 6.43 5.67
CA LEU A 160 5.53 5.70 4.70
C LEU A 160 6.58 6.59 4.07
N ARG A 161 7.79 6.03 3.88
CA ARG A 161 8.95 6.76 3.39
C ARG A 161 9.77 5.91 2.44
N LEU A 162 10.40 6.55 1.46
CA LEU A 162 11.43 5.93 0.63
C LEU A 162 12.80 6.52 0.98
N THR A 163 13.78 5.65 1.18
CA THR A 163 15.18 6.04 1.35
C THR A 163 16.01 5.49 0.21
N PHE A 164 16.84 6.35 -0.39
CA PHE A 164 17.76 5.98 -1.45
C PHE A 164 19.19 6.22 -0.97
N THR A 165 20.00 5.17 -0.96
CA THR A 165 21.40 5.24 -0.53
C THR A 165 22.30 4.85 -1.69
N ALA A 166 23.26 5.70 -2.03
CA ALA A 166 24.24 5.41 -3.07
C ALA A 166 25.61 5.11 -2.47
N THR A 167 26.31 4.13 -3.04
CA THR A 167 27.69 3.81 -2.67
C THR A 167 28.56 3.57 -3.90
N THR A 168 29.83 3.95 -3.80
CA THR A 168 30.84 3.65 -4.80
C THR A 168 31.50 2.31 -4.53
N GLY A 169 31.71 1.57 -5.61
CA GLY A 169 32.53 0.36 -5.62
C GLY A 169 33.90 0.58 -6.26
N ALA A 170 34.47 -0.53 -6.76
CA ALA A 170 35.70 -0.55 -7.52
C ALA A 170 35.58 0.24 -8.84
N GLY A 171 36.73 0.46 -9.49
CA GLY A 171 36.83 1.14 -10.78
C GLY A 171 37.42 2.56 -10.67
N SER A 172 37.57 3.21 -11.82
CA SER A 172 38.17 4.53 -11.96
C SER A 172 37.18 5.54 -12.53
N GLY A 173 37.44 6.83 -12.29
CA GLY A 173 36.54 7.92 -12.68
C GLY A 173 35.61 8.37 -11.56
N GLU A 174 34.82 9.38 -11.88
CA GLU A 174 33.90 10.08 -10.98
C GLU A 174 32.48 9.81 -11.42
N ARG A 175 31.66 9.23 -10.54
CA ARG A 175 30.27 8.88 -10.85
C ARG A 175 29.35 9.29 -9.71
N LEU A 176 28.10 9.55 -10.06
CA LEU A 176 27.02 9.84 -9.12
C LEU A 176 25.81 9.00 -9.50
N ALA A 177 24.94 8.74 -8.52
CA ALA A 177 23.64 8.12 -8.74
C ALA A 177 22.60 9.21 -9.04
N LYS A 178 21.60 8.88 -9.84
CA LYS A 178 20.46 9.73 -10.16
C LYS A 178 19.17 8.95 -9.95
N ILE A 179 18.18 9.59 -9.34
CA ILE A 179 16.81 9.08 -9.21
C ILE A 179 15.92 10.06 -9.95
N LYS A 180 15.06 9.54 -10.83
CA LYS A 180 14.22 10.34 -11.72
C LYS A 180 12.76 10.34 -11.34
N TRP A 181 12.32 9.29 -10.66
CA TRP A 181 10.92 9.05 -10.35
C TRP A 181 10.80 7.95 -9.30
N ALA A 182 9.82 8.05 -8.41
CA ALA A 182 9.48 7.01 -7.46
C ALA A 182 8.00 7.03 -7.06
N GLU A 183 7.45 5.85 -6.77
CA GLU A 183 6.06 5.66 -6.33
C GLU A 183 5.92 4.33 -5.59
N LEU A 184 4.96 4.26 -4.67
CA LEU A 184 4.45 3.02 -4.12
C LEU A 184 3.03 2.81 -4.64
N GLU A 185 2.80 1.69 -5.34
CA GLU A 185 1.46 1.19 -5.60
C GLU A 185 0.99 0.37 -4.41
N VAL A 186 -0.19 0.72 -3.92
CA VAL A 186 -0.91 0.00 -2.88
C VAL A 186 -2.20 -0.55 -3.51
N PRO A 187 -2.62 -1.78 -3.15
CA PRO A 187 -3.85 -2.35 -3.67
C PRO A 187 -5.06 -1.45 -3.44
N ALA A 188 -6.10 -1.72 -4.20
CA ALA A 188 -7.37 -1.03 -4.04
C ALA A 188 -7.99 -1.33 -2.67
N VAL A 189 -8.62 -0.32 -2.08
CA VAL A 189 -9.60 -0.56 -1.03
C VAL A 189 -10.87 -1.09 -1.70
N LEU A 190 -11.35 -2.25 -1.25
CA LEU A 190 -12.65 -2.75 -1.68
C LEU A 190 -13.74 -1.83 -1.13
N SER A 191 -14.20 -0.89 -1.94
CA SER A 191 -15.39 -0.11 -1.60
C SER A 191 -16.62 -0.96 -1.86
N PRO A 192 -17.56 -1.07 -0.89
CA PRO A 192 -18.83 -1.72 -1.17
C PRO A 192 -19.54 -0.92 -2.26
N VAL A 193 -19.80 -1.54 -3.41
CA VAL A 193 -20.62 -0.90 -4.44
C VAL A 193 -22.02 -0.75 -3.86
N ASN A 194 -22.47 0.49 -3.69
CA ASN A 194 -23.87 0.77 -3.38
C ASN A 194 -24.72 0.09 -4.46
N PRO A 195 -25.74 -0.71 -4.08
CA PRO A 195 -26.64 -1.29 -5.07
C PRO A 195 -27.19 -0.15 -5.96
N PRO A 196 -27.40 -0.39 -7.26
CA PRO A 196 -27.98 0.61 -8.14
C PRO A 196 -29.25 1.14 -7.45
N VAL A 197 -29.30 2.45 -7.23
CA VAL A 197 -30.56 3.12 -6.86
C VAL A 197 -31.50 2.78 -8.00
N ASP A 198 -32.49 1.95 -7.72
CA ASP A 198 -33.52 1.61 -8.69
C ASP A 198 -34.30 2.88 -9.00
N THR A 199 -33.92 3.57 -10.07
CA THR A 199 -34.68 4.70 -10.63
C THR A 199 -35.81 4.20 -11.53
N SER A 200 -36.35 3.00 -11.31
CA SER A 200 -37.65 2.64 -11.87
C SER A 200 -38.66 3.69 -11.39
N GLY A 201 -39.15 4.48 -12.34
CA GLY A 201 -39.92 5.69 -12.08
C GLY A 201 -41.31 5.40 -11.52
N ASP A 202 -41.38 5.04 -10.24
CA ASP A 202 -42.60 5.18 -9.47
C ASP A 202 -42.82 6.66 -9.14
N PRO A 203 -44.06 7.19 -9.29
CA PRO A 203 -44.38 8.55 -8.85
C PRO A 203 -44.05 8.68 -7.36
N PRO A 204 -43.70 9.89 -6.88
CA PRO A 204 -43.24 10.11 -5.52
C PRO A 204 -44.31 9.67 -4.52
N VAL A 205 -44.18 8.45 -4.00
CA VAL A 205 -44.80 8.05 -2.76
C VAL A 205 -43.90 8.61 -1.68
N ASP A 206 -44.43 9.53 -0.89
CA ASP A 206 -43.71 10.12 0.23
C ASP A 206 -42.99 9.02 1.01
N PRO A 207 -41.69 9.18 1.30
CA PRO A 207 -40.96 8.16 2.03
C PRO A 207 -41.65 7.98 3.38
N PRO A 208 -42.04 6.75 3.78
CA PRO A 208 -42.32 6.53 5.18
C PRO A 208 -41.06 6.94 5.94
N VAL A 209 -41.19 7.94 6.81
CA VAL A 209 -40.17 8.36 7.79
C VAL A 209 -40.00 7.20 8.78
N ALA A 210 -39.36 6.14 8.32
CA ALA A 210 -38.84 5.05 9.12
C ALA A 210 -37.33 5.20 9.03
N GLY A 211 -36.73 5.49 10.19
CA GLY A 211 -35.36 5.93 10.33
C GLY A 211 -34.38 5.20 9.41
N GLU A 212 -33.47 5.99 8.86
CA GLU A 212 -32.24 5.53 8.26
C GLU A 212 -31.65 4.44 9.17
N LEU A 213 -31.76 3.19 8.74
CA LEU A 213 -31.03 2.09 9.35
C LEU A 213 -29.57 2.41 9.06
N LEU A 214 -28.91 3.05 10.02
CA LEU A 214 -27.46 2.99 10.10
C LEU A 214 -27.12 1.52 9.93
N SER A 215 -26.41 1.20 8.85
CA SER A 215 -25.78 -0.09 8.67
C SER A 215 -24.81 -0.24 9.84
N ILE A 216 -25.31 -0.76 10.96
CA ILE A 216 -24.47 -1.28 12.02
C ILE A 216 -23.86 -2.51 11.41
N ASN A 217 -22.67 -2.31 10.85
CA ASN A 217 -21.81 -3.33 10.30
C ASN A 217 -21.79 -4.50 11.30
N SER A 218 -22.46 -5.61 10.97
CA SER A 218 -22.64 -6.77 11.85
C SER A 218 -21.29 -7.33 12.32
N THR A 219 -20.22 -7.06 11.56
CA THR A 219 -18.83 -7.35 11.86
C THR A 219 -18.29 -6.53 13.04
N ALA A 220 -18.69 -5.26 13.19
CA ALA A 220 -18.32 -4.43 14.34
C ALA A 220 -19.04 -4.86 15.63
N LEU A 221 -20.29 -5.36 15.53
CA LEU A 221 -21.01 -5.91 16.67
C LEU A 221 -20.42 -7.26 17.13
N PHE A 222 -19.95 -8.10 16.20
CA PHE A 222 -19.31 -9.37 16.55
C PHE A 222 -17.90 -9.19 17.14
N ILE A 223 -17.14 -8.19 16.67
CA ILE A 223 -15.80 -7.89 17.22
C ILE A 223 -15.89 -7.16 18.58
N SER A 224 -16.90 -6.31 18.81
CA SER A 224 -17.15 -5.72 20.14
C SER A 224 -17.78 -6.70 21.14
N GLY A 225 -18.42 -7.78 20.64
CA GLY A 225 -18.95 -8.87 21.47
C GLY A 225 -17.89 -9.84 22.01
N LEU A 226 -16.77 -10.04 21.32
CA LEU A 226 -15.70 -10.96 21.74
C LEU A 226 -14.63 -10.30 22.64
N SER A 227 -14.51 -8.97 22.67
CA SER A 227 -13.52 -8.29 23.53
C SER A 227 -14.00 -8.02 24.97
N SER A 228 -15.29 -8.21 25.27
CA SER A 228 -15.87 -7.85 26.58
C SER A 228 -15.72 -8.92 27.68
N SER A 229 -15.04 -10.04 27.45
CA SER A 229 -15.00 -11.14 28.44
C SER A 229 -13.62 -11.75 28.77
N MET A 230 -12.50 -11.25 28.24
CA MET A 230 -11.16 -11.78 28.60
C MET A 230 -10.25 -10.85 29.43
N ILE A 231 -10.58 -9.55 29.58
CA ILE A 231 -9.73 -8.64 30.37
C ILE A 231 -10.00 -8.74 31.89
N TRP A 232 -11.15 -9.29 32.31
CA TRP A 232 -11.53 -9.39 33.73
C TRP A 232 -11.34 -10.76 34.38
N MET A 233 -10.72 -11.73 33.69
CA MET A 233 -10.33 -13.04 34.26
C MET A 233 -8.81 -13.29 34.23
N VAL A 234 -8.02 -12.28 34.63
CA VAL A 234 -6.73 -12.57 35.29
C VAL A 234 -6.78 -12.07 36.73
N PRO A 235 -7.40 -12.85 37.62
CA PRO A 235 -6.80 -13.06 38.92
C PRO A 235 -6.58 -14.56 39.13
N THR A 236 -5.37 -14.92 39.58
CA THR A 236 -4.98 -16.22 40.18
C THR A 236 -4.14 -17.21 39.36
N LEU A 237 -3.05 -16.81 38.67
CA LEU A 237 -1.98 -17.78 38.38
C LEU A 237 -0.53 -17.25 38.35
N ALA A 238 -0.24 -16.11 38.99
CA ALA A 238 1.14 -15.60 39.15
C ALA A 238 1.47 -15.22 40.61
N GLY A 239 0.79 -15.85 41.58
CA GLY A 239 0.86 -15.50 43.01
C GLY A 239 1.54 -16.52 43.94
N ILE A 240 2.14 -17.63 43.48
CA ILE A 240 2.78 -18.63 44.37
C ILE A 240 4.05 -19.26 43.76
N ALA A 241 5.06 -18.45 43.44
CA ALA A 241 6.44 -18.97 43.26
C ALA A 241 7.44 -17.83 43.42
N GLY A 242 7.77 -17.47 44.66
CA GLY A 242 8.78 -16.43 44.90
C GLY A 242 9.08 -16.10 46.37
N ALA A 243 8.31 -16.64 47.32
CA ALA A 243 8.70 -16.62 48.73
C ALA A 243 9.63 -17.82 49.02
N GLY A 244 10.89 -17.69 48.63
CA GLY A 244 11.95 -18.65 48.88
C GLY A 244 13.20 -17.95 49.39
N ILE A 245 13.22 -17.69 50.70
CA ILE A 245 14.40 -17.29 51.48
C ILE A 245 15.55 -18.26 51.19
N TYR A 246 16.68 -17.77 50.69
CA TYR A 246 17.99 -18.33 51.06
C TYR A 246 19.00 -17.22 51.36
N LEU A 247 19.16 -17.07 52.66
CA LEU A 247 20.24 -16.48 53.43
C LEU A 247 21.56 -17.24 53.15
N VAL A 248 22.72 -16.59 53.42
CA VAL A 248 24.09 -17.16 53.60
C VAL A 248 24.95 -17.21 52.30
N LYS A 249 26.18 -16.69 52.19
CA LYS A 249 27.20 -16.19 53.13
C LYS A 249 28.18 -15.28 52.36
N PHE A 250 28.55 -14.14 52.93
CA PHE A 250 29.83 -13.50 52.58
C PHE A 250 30.98 -14.27 53.24
N ARG A 251 32.02 -14.58 52.47
CA ARG A 251 33.38 -14.69 53.02
C ARG A 251 34.41 -14.35 51.94
N ASN A 252 34.87 -13.09 51.97
CA ASN A 252 36.21 -12.71 51.51
C ASN A 252 37.26 -13.58 52.22
N LYS A 253 38.39 -13.86 51.55
CA LYS A 253 39.73 -13.38 51.96
C LYS A 253 40.87 -14.21 51.31
N ASP A 254 41.70 -13.48 50.56
CA ASP A 254 43.15 -13.57 50.32
C ASP A 254 43.81 -14.92 49.95
N ASN A 255 44.32 -15.00 48.71
CA ASN A 255 45.76 -15.03 48.37
C ASN A 255 45.96 -15.19 46.86
#